data_AF-A0A193SHW1-F1
#
_entry.id   AF-A0A193SHW1-F1
#
_cell.length_a   1.000
_cell.length_b   1.000
_cell.length_c   1.000
_cell.angle_alpha   90.00
_cell.angle_beta   90.00
_cell.angle_gamma   90.00
#
_symmetry.space_group_name_H-M   'P 1'
#
loop_
_entity.id
_entity.type
_entity.pdbx_description
1 polymer ?
#
loop_
_entity_poly.entity_id
_entity_poly.type
_entity_poly.pdbx_seq_one_letter_code
_entity_poly.pdbx_strand_id
1 'polypeptide(L)'
;MTFSIAARCAKTGQLGIAISSSSIAVGARCPWLRAGVGAVSSQNITLPALGPQTLDLMEQGMSASQALDQVMNASPFSEYRQITAIDHQGRVAHFSGSETLGINNAGSGDQCVVAGNMLASQAVIDAMIQCFEQATGHLAERLLQAMQAGLAAGGEAGPVHSAALKVVGEQSWPIVDLRVDWAEHDPLGELKRLWQAYQPQMQDYLDRALNPVGAPGYGVPGDER
;
A
#
# COMPACT_ATOMS: atom_id res chain seq x y z
N MET A 1 9.23 2.21 12.36
CA MET A 1 7.94 2.57 12.94
C MET A 1 7.00 2.75 11.76
N THR A 2 6.17 1.73 11.52
CA THR A 2 5.36 1.64 10.30
C THR A 2 4.24 0.64 10.50
N PHE A 3 3.07 0.91 9.94
CA PHE A 3 2.06 -0.10 9.65
C PHE A 3 1.54 0.08 8.23
N SER A 4 1.25 -1.03 7.56
CA SER A 4 0.80 -1.02 6.17
C SER A 4 -0.13 -2.19 5.85
N ILE A 5 -0.91 -2.02 4.81
CA ILE A 5 -1.77 -3.03 4.20
C ILE A 5 -1.50 -3.05 2.69
N ALA A 6 -1.24 -4.24 2.15
CA ALA A 6 -1.28 -4.51 0.72
C ALA A 6 -2.49 -5.40 0.43
N ALA A 7 -3.26 -5.08 -0.61
CA ALA A 7 -4.49 -5.79 -0.88
C ALA A 7 -4.87 -5.82 -2.36
N ARG A 8 -5.80 -6.72 -2.68
CA ARG A 8 -6.38 -6.91 -4.01
C ARG A 8 -7.89 -6.72 -3.95
N CYS A 9 -8.47 -6.15 -4.99
CA CYS A 9 -9.90 -6.19 -5.21
C CYS A 9 -10.26 -7.37 -6.12
N ALA A 10 -10.95 -8.39 -5.58
CA ALA A 10 -11.32 -9.56 -6.37
C ALA A 10 -12.25 -9.27 -7.56
N LYS A 11 -13.04 -8.19 -7.48
CA LYS A 11 -13.98 -7.79 -8.53
C LYS A 11 -13.31 -7.07 -9.70
N THR A 12 -12.34 -6.20 -9.41
CA THR A 12 -11.72 -5.32 -10.42
C THR A 12 -10.31 -5.75 -10.80
N GLY A 13 -9.70 -6.67 -10.04
CA GLY A 13 -8.29 -7.04 -10.21
C GLY A 13 -7.30 -5.97 -9.74
N GLN A 14 -7.77 -4.82 -9.26
CA GLN A 14 -6.91 -3.75 -8.74
C GLN A 14 -6.06 -4.26 -7.58
N LEU A 15 -4.83 -3.74 -7.52
CA LEU A 15 -3.88 -3.97 -6.43
C LEU A 15 -3.57 -2.63 -5.77
N GLY A 16 -3.42 -2.62 -4.45
CA GLY A 16 -3.22 -1.37 -3.72
C GLY A 16 -2.43 -1.55 -2.43
N ILE A 17 -1.74 -0.49 -2.02
CA ILE A 17 -1.05 -0.39 -0.74
C ILE A 17 -1.45 0.92 -0.06
N ALA A 18 -1.74 0.85 1.24
CA ALA A 18 -1.73 2.00 2.11
C ALA A 18 -0.73 1.79 3.25
N ILE A 19 -0.03 2.86 3.64
CA ILE A 19 1.07 2.80 4.59
C ILE A 19 1.19 4.12 5.35
N SER A 20 1.56 4.05 6.63
CA SER A 20 1.88 5.21 7.47
C SER A 20 3.14 4.92 8.29
N SER A 21 3.89 5.96 8.63
CA SER A 21 5.18 5.83 9.32
C SER A 21 5.58 7.12 10.06
N SER A 22 6.33 6.99 11.15
CA SER A 22 6.99 8.12 11.83
C SER A 22 8.11 8.77 11.01
N SER A 23 8.70 8.05 10.06
CA SER A 23 9.71 8.60 9.15
C SER A 23 9.09 9.36 7.98
N ILE A 24 9.81 10.36 7.46
CA ILE A 24 9.44 11.13 6.26
C ILE A 24 9.33 10.25 4.99
N ALA A 25 8.48 10.67 4.07
CA ALA A 25 8.37 10.17 2.69
C ALA A 25 8.29 8.64 2.57
N VAL A 26 7.47 7.99 3.41
CA VAL A 26 7.29 6.52 3.36
C VAL A 26 6.79 6.04 2.01
N GLY A 27 5.95 6.84 1.34
CA GLY A 27 5.38 6.53 0.03
C GLY A 27 6.38 6.37 -1.11
N ALA A 28 7.55 7.01 -1.02
CA ALA A 28 8.60 6.87 -2.04
C ALA A 28 9.44 5.60 -1.89
N ARG A 29 9.43 4.96 -0.72
CA ARG A 29 10.43 3.97 -0.33
C ARG A 29 9.86 2.57 -0.19
N CYS A 30 8.64 2.48 0.33
CA CYS A 30 8.07 1.22 0.79
C CYS A 30 7.06 0.60 -0.20
N PRO A 31 6.04 1.32 -0.73
CA PRO A 31 4.98 0.71 -1.53
C PRO A 31 5.34 0.57 -3.01
N TRP A 32 5.49 -0.67 -3.47
CA TRP A 32 5.76 -1.01 -4.87
C TRP A 32 4.62 -1.82 -5.45
N LEU A 33 4.12 -1.44 -6.62
CA LEU A 33 3.01 -2.11 -7.29
C LEU A 33 3.29 -2.23 -8.79
N ARG A 34 2.82 -3.31 -9.38
CA ARG A 34 2.84 -3.54 -10.83
C ARG A 34 1.50 -4.11 -11.26
N ALA A 35 0.84 -3.41 -12.19
CA ALA A 35 -0.45 -3.81 -12.76
C ALA A 35 -0.38 -5.23 -13.30
N GLY A 36 -1.39 -6.05 -12.98
CA GLY A 36 -1.45 -7.46 -13.39
C GLY A 36 -0.41 -8.39 -12.74
N VAL A 37 0.47 -7.90 -11.86
CA VAL A 37 1.55 -8.71 -11.25
C VAL A 37 1.38 -8.82 -9.73
N GLY A 38 1.42 -7.71 -9.00
CA GLY A 38 1.36 -7.75 -7.55
C GLY A 38 1.60 -6.40 -6.86
N ALA A 39 1.55 -6.44 -5.53
CA ALA A 39 1.87 -5.34 -4.64
C ALA A 39 2.79 -5.83 -3.51
N VAL A 40 3.88 -5.10 -3.27
CA VAL A 40 4.91 -5.44 -2.29
C VAL A 40 5.28 -4.21 -1.47
N SER A 41 5.32 -4.35 -0.15
CA SER A 41 5.79 -3.32 0.77
C SER A 41 7.00 -3.80 1.55
N SER A 42 8.10 -3.04 1.55
CA SER A 42 9.27 -3.29 2.41
C SER A 42 9.40 -2.21 3.49
N GLN A 43 9.40 -2.61 4.75
CA GLN A 43 9.40 -1.74 5.94
C GLN A 43 10.39 -2.21 7.02
N ASN A 44 10.30 -1.63 8.22
CA ASN A 44 11.25 -1.71 9.34
C ASN A 44 12.56 -0.95 9.08
N ILE A 45 13.63 -1.63 8.68
CA ILE A 45 14.84 -1.01 8.12
C ILE A 45 14.76 -1.23 6.61
N THR A 46 14.00 -0.38 5.94
CA THR A 46 13.62 -0.56 4.53
C THR A 46 14.83 -0.61 3.62
N LEU A 47 14.86 -1.62 2.75
CA LEU A 47 15.67 -1.63 1.54
C LEU A 47 14.73 -1.52 0.33
N PRO A 48 14.59 -0.33 -0.29
CA PRO A 48 13.58 -0.11 -1.33
C PRO A 48 13.65 -1.08 -2.51
N ALA A 49 14.85 -1.55 -2.85
CA ALA A 49 15.08 -2.48 -3.97
C ALA A 49 14.34 -3.82 -3.83
N LEU A 50 13.98 -4.25 -2.61
CA LEU A 50 13.31 -5.53 -2.37
C LEU A 50 11.90 -5.57 -2.98
N GLY A 51 11.21 -4.42 -3.08
CA GLY A 51 9.89 -4.33 -3.68
C GLY A 51 9.91 -4.70 -5.18
N PRO A 52 10.63 -3.93 -6.02
CA PRO A 52 10.77 -4.24 -7.44
C PRO A 52 11.33 -5.64 -7.72
N GLN A 53 12.35 -6.10 -6.97
CA GLN A 53 12.92 -7.44 -7.14
C GLN A 53 11.89 -8.55 -6.91
N THR A 54 11.05 -8.40 -5.87
CA THR A 54 9.98 -9.38 -5.59
C THR A 54 8.93 -9.35 -6.71
N LEU A 55 8.57 -8.17 -7.21
CA LEU A 55 7.64 -8.02 -8.34
C LEU A 55 8.21 -8.63 -9.64
N ASP A 56 9.51 -8.51 -9.90
CA ASP A 56 10.16 -9.10 -11.07
C ASP A 56 10.04 -10.63 -11.07
N LEU A 57 10.18 -11.27 -9.92
CA LEU A 57 9.98 -12.71 -9.78
C LEU A 57 8.51 -13.12 -9.93
N MET A 58 7.58 -12.33 -9.40
CA MET A 58 6.14 -12.58 -9.61
C MET A 58 5.75 -12.44 -11.09
N GLU A 59 6.31 -11.47 -11.81
CA GLU A 59 6.09 -11.30 -13.25
C GLU A 59 6.62 -12.49 -14.06
N GLN A 60 7.67 -13.16 -13.57
CA GLN A 60 8.19 -14.41 -14.13
C GLN A 60 7.33 -15.65 -13.79
N GLY A 61 6.20 -15.47 -13.10
CA GLY A 61 5.21 -16.51 -12.80
C GLY A 61 5.32 -17.11 -11.40
N MET A 62 6.21 -16.61 -10.54
CA MET A 62 6.27 -17.05 -9.14
C MET A 62 5.07 -16.54 -8.35
N SER A 63 4.62 -17.31 -7.36
CA SER A 63 3.67 -16.81 -6.36
C SER A 63 4.32 -15.79 -5.44
N ALA A 64 3.50 -15.01 -4.73
CA ALA A 64 4.00 -14.07 -3.72
C ALA A 64 4.95 -14.71 -2.70
N SER A 65 4.63 -15.93 -2.23
CA SER A 65 5.49 -16.69 -1.29
C SER A 65 6.80 -17.11 -1.92
N GLN A 66 6.76 -17.69 -3.12
CA GLN A 66 7.98 -18.15 -3.81
C GLN A 66 8.93 -16.99 -4.11
N ALA A 67 8.39 -15.88 -4.61
CA ALA A 67 9.16 -14.66 -4.88
C ALA A 67 9.77 -14.10 -3.59
N LEU A 68 8.97 -13.99 -2.52
CA LEU A 68 9.45 -13.44 -1.25
C LEU A 68 10.53 -14.33 -0.62
N ASP A 69 10.33 -15.65 -0.58
CA ASP A 69 11.32 -16.60 -0.05
C ASP A 69 12.65 -16.49 -0.80
N GLN A 70 12.59 -16.42 -2.14
CA GLN A 70 13.80 -16.29 -2.96
C GLN A 70 14.54 -14.98 -2.69
N VAL A 71 13.82 -13.85 -2.62
CA VAL A 71 14.44 -12.55 -2.33
C VAL A 71 15.01 -12.51 -0.91
N MET A 72 14.33 -13.07 0.10
CA MET A 72 14.81 -13.08 1.49
C MET A 72 16.02 -13.99 1.70
N ASN A 73 16.07 -15.12 1.01
CA ASN A 73 17.23 -16.02 1.04
C ASN A 73 18.47 -15.42 0.35
N ALA A 74 18.26 -14.58 -0.67
CA ALA A 74 19.34 -13.92 -1.39
C ALA A 74 19.76 -12.58 -0.78
N SER A 75 18.90 -11.94 0.02
CA SER A 75 19.16 -10.62 0.58
C SER A 75 20.10 -10.71 1.78
N PRO A 76 21.28 -10.06 1.75
CA PRO A 76 22.02 -9.83 2.97
C PRO A 76 21.18 -8.96 3.92
N PHE A 77 21.33 -9.19 5.23
CA PHE A 77 20.62 -8.45 6.28
C PHE A 77 19.09 -8.61 6.23
N SER A 78 18.59 -9.74 5.75
CA SER A 78 17.15 -10.03 5.72
C SER A 78 16.54 -10.02 7.13
N GLU A 79 17.31 -10.36 8.16
CA GLU A 79 16.92 -10.28 9.56
C GLU A 79 16.44 -8.89 10.00
N TYR A 80 16.81 -7.82 9.31
CA TYR A 80 16.38 -6.45 9.58
C TYR A 80 15.15 -5.99 8.79
N ARG A 81 14.60 -6.84 7.91
CA ARG A 81 13.52 -6.49 6.97
C ARG A 81 12.18 -7.00 7.47
N GLN A 82 11.13 -6.24 7.19
CA GLN A 82 9.76 -6.71 7.26
C GLN A 82 9.09 -6.44 5.92
N ILE A 83 8.47 -7.45 5.31
CA ILE A 83 7.96 -7.37 3.94
C ILE A 83 6.59 -8.02 3.85
N THR A 84 5.71 -7.40 3.09
CA THR A 84 4.42 -7.97 2.69
C THR A 84 4.32 -8.02 1.18
N ALA A 85 3.67 -9.06 0.67
CA ALA A 85 3.51 -9.32 -0.75
C ALA A 85 2.11 -9.91 -1.01
N ILE A 86 1.44 -9.41 -2.03
CA ILE A 86 0.22 -10.00 -2.60
C ILE A 86 0.34 -10.03 -4.11
N ASP A 87 0.07 -11.16 -4.73
CA ASP A 87 0.09 -11.27 -6.19
C ASP A 87 -1.28 -11.00 -6.83
N HIS A 88 -1.30 -10.95 -8.17
CA HIS A 88 -2.50 -10.68 -8.96
C HIS A 88 -3.62 -11.73 -8.81
N GLN A 89 -3.36 -12.87 -8.17
CA GLN A 89 -4.35 -13.91 -7.84
C GLN A 89 -4.88 -13.76 -6.41
N GLY A 90 -4.32 -12.84 -5.63
CA GLY A 90 -4.67 -12.64 -4.23
C GLY A 90 -3.95 -13.58 -3.27
N ARG A 91 -2.92 -14.32 -3.74
CA ARG A 91 -2.07 -15.12 -2.84
C ARG A 91 -1.13 -14.17 -2.12
N VAL A 92 -1.03 -14.33 -0.81
CA VAL A 92 -0.29 -13.42 0.08
C VAL A 92 0.90 -14.10 0.72
N ALA A 93 1.90 -13.31 1.06
CA ALA A 93 3.05 -13.71 1.84
C ALA A 93 3.56 -12.53 2.68
N HIS A 94 4.15 -12.84 3.83
CA HIS A 94 4.86 -11.84 4.63
C HIS A 94 6.09 -12.47 5.30
N PHE A 95 7.08 -11.63 5.55
CA PHE A 95 8.31 -11.99 6.24
C PHE A 95 8.63 -10.92 7.29
N SER A 96 8.99 -11.34 8.50
CA SER A 96 9.50 -10.47 9.56
C SER A 96 10.83 -11.06 10.05
N GLY A 97 11.93 -10.37 9.81
CA GLY A 97 13.24 -10.79 10.27
C GLY A 97 13.38 -10.70 11.79
N SER A 98 14.36 -11.40 12.37
CA SER A 98 14.55 -11.47 13.83
C SER A 98 14.88 -10.12 14.48
N GLU A 99 15.37 -9.16 13.71
CA GLU A 99 15.70 -7.79 14.13
C GLU A 99 14.56 -6.79 13.81
N THR A 100 13.33 -7.28 13.62
CA THR A 100 12.16 -6.40 13.45
C THR A 100 11.89 -5.63 14.74
N LEU A 101 11.80 -4.30 14.64
CA LEU A 101 11.84 -3.42 15.81
C LEU A 101 10.53 -3.41 16.60
N GLY A 102 10.67 -3.38 17.93
CA GLY A 102 9.58 -3.20 18.89
C GLY A 102 8.51 -4.29 18.82
N ILE A 103 7.32 -3.95 19.31
CA ILE A 103 6.14 -4.81 19.09
C ILE A 103 5.88 -4.81 17.59
N ASN A 104 5.97 -5.97 16.99
CA ASN A 104 5.73 -6.18 15.58
C ASN A 104 4.80 -7.36 15.39
N ASN A 105 4.06 -7.33 14.29
CA ASN A 105 3.21 -8.43 13.88
C ASN A 105 2.95 -8.31 12.37
N ALA A 106 2.57 -9.43 11.75
CA ALA A 106 2.12 -9.49 10.37
C ALA A 106 1.02 -10.55 10.26
N GLY A 107 0.03 -10.30 9.42
CA GLY A 107 -1.12 -11.17 9.27
C GLY A 107 -1.68 -11.13 7.87
N SER A 108 -2.39 -12.20 7.53
CA SER A 108 -3.03 -12.40 6.23
C SER A 108 -4.53 -12.49 6.43
N GLY A 109 -5.30 -11.85 5.55
CA GLY A 109 -6.76 -11.97 5.46
C GLY A 109 -7.22 -12.26 4.04
N ASP A 110 -8.51 -12.30 3.80
CA ASP A 110 -9.05 -12.45 2.45
C ASP A 110 -8.67 -11.25 1.58
N GLN A 111 -7.90 -11.52 0.52
CA GLN A 111 -7.36 -10.55 -0.42
C GLN A 111 -6.49 -9.44 0.22
N CYS A 112 -5.92 -9.65 1.40
CA CYS A 112 -5.02 -8.67 2.01
C CYS A 112 -3.92 -9.27 2.87
N VAL A 113 -2.85 -8.50 3.04
CA VAL A 113 -1.75 -8.77 3.96
C VAL A 113 -1.37 -7.48 4.65
N VAL A 114 -1.20 -7.56 5.96
CA VAL A 114 -0.95 -6.42 6.84
C VAL A 114 0.32 -6.70 7.64
N ALA A 115 1.16 -5.69 7.82
CA ALA A 115 2.32 -5.79 8.71
C ALA A 115 2.59 -4.48 9.41
N GLY A 116 3.19 -4.58 10.59
CA GLY A 116 3.65 -3.43 11.35
C GLY A 116 4.81 -3.73 12.27
N ASN A 117 5.58 -2.69 12.57
CA ASN A 117 6.70 -2.68 13.51
C ASN A 117 6.63 -1.43 14.39
N MET A 118 7.10 -1.57 15.62
CA MET A 118 6.97 -0.56 16.68
C MET A 118 5.50 -0.14 16.92
N LEU A 119 4.61 -1.13 16.91
CA LEU A 119 3.19 -0.98 17.16
C LEU A 119 2.91 -0.68 18.64
N ALA A 120 1.78 -0.06 18.92
CA ALA A 120 1.27 0.05 20.29
C ALA A 120 0.87 -1.33 20.86
N SER A 121 0.34 -2.22 20.00
CA SER A 121 0.04 -3.61 20.33
C SER A 121 -0.10 -4.47 19.07
N GLN A 122 -0.11 -5.80 19.21
CA GLN A 122 -0.35 -6.71 18.07
C GLN A 122 -1.78 -6.62 17.51
N ALA A 123 -2.75 -6.17 18.32
CA ALA A 123 -4.16 -6.05 17.94
C ALA A 123 -4.41 -5.04 16.80
N VAL A 124 -3.44 -4.16 16.53
CA VAL A 124 -3.46 -3.24 15.38
C VAL A 124 -3.61 -4.02 14.07
N ILE A 125 -2.88 -5.12 13.91
CA ILE A 125 -2.91 -5.93 12.68
C ILE A 125 -4.28 -6.59 12.51
N ASP A 126 -4.83 -7.17 13.57
CA ASP A 126 -6.13 -7.84 13.52
C ASP A 126 -7.25 -6.85 13.18
N ALA A 127 -7.22 -5.65 13.77
CA ALA A 127 -8.20 -4.59 13.49
C ALA A 127 -8.17 -4.14 12.03
N MET A 128 -6.97 -4.01 11.44
CA MET A 128 -6.80 -3.65 10.03
C MET A 128 -7.37 -4.72 9.09
N ILE A 129 -7.07 -6.00 9.36
CA ILE A 129 -7.55 -7.13 8.56
C ILE A 129 -9.08 -7.19 8.61
N GLN A 130 -9.67 -7.23 9.81
CA GLN A 130 -11.11 -7.32 10.00
C GLN A 130 -11.86 -6.16 9.34
N CYS A 131 -11.33 -4.95 9.46
CA CYS A 131 -11.92 -3.78 8.80
C CYS A 131 -11.88 -3.91 7.27
N PHE A 132 -10.76 -4.33 6.70
CA PHE A 132 -10.62 -4.46 5.24
C PHE A 132 -11.57 -5.50 4.63
N GLU A 133 -11.75 -6.64 5.32
CA GLU A 133 -12.64 -7.72 4.88
C GLU A 133 -14.11 -7.31 4.90
N GLN A 134 -14.50 -6.46 5.85
CA GLN A 134 -15.86 -5.94 5.99
C GLN A 134 -16.12 -4.71 5.11
N ALA A 135 -15.07 -3.99 4.73
CA ALA A 135 -15.17 -2.76 3.94
C ALA A 135 -15.62 -3.04 2.51
N THR A 136 -16.48 -2.17 1.99
CA THR A 136 -17.02 -2.24 0.62
C THR A 136 -16.66 -0.99 -0.17
N GLY A 137 -16.85 -1.04 -1.50
CA GLY A 137 -16.54 0.08 -2.39
C GLY A 137 -15.16 -0.01 -3.05
N HIS A 138 -14.64 1.14 -3.48
CA HIS A 138 -13.38 1.24 -4.20
C HIS A 138 -12.19 0.77 -3.34
N LEU A 139 -11.19 0.12 -3.95
CA LEU A 139 -10.05 -0.44 -3.21
C LEU A 139 -9.31 0.61 -2.36
N ALA A 140 -9.12 1.81 -2.91
CA ALA A 140 -8.47 2.92 -2.22
C ALA A 140 -9.17 3.30 -0.89
N GLU A 141 -10.50 3.32 -0.91
CA GLU A 141 -11.33 3.63 0.27
C GLU A 141 -11.22 2.53 1.33
N ARG A 142 -11.30 1.26 0.91
CA ARG A 142 -11.16 0.10 1.80
C ARG A 142 -9.78 0.06 2.48
N LEU A 143 -8.73 0.40 1.76
CA LEU A 143 -7.37 0.52 2.30
C LEU A 143 -7.27 1.64 3.34
N LEU A 144 -7.84 2.81 3.06
CA LEU A 144 -7.88 3.92 4.02
C LEU A 144 -8.68 3.59 5.29
N GLN A 145 -9.80 2.88 5.16
CA GLN A 145 -10.59 2.41 6.30
C GLN A 145 -9.79 1.43 7.17
N ALA A 146 -9.07 0.48 6.56
CA ALA A 146 -8.19 -0.42 7.29
C ALA A 146 -7.10 0.36 8.05
N MET A 147 -6.44 1.33 7.43
CA MET A 147 -5.45 2.18 8.10
C MET A 147 -6.04 2.95 9.29
N GLN A 148 -7.27 3.48 9.15
CA GLN A 148 -7.97 4.16 10.24
C GLN A 148 -8.31 3.21 11.40
N ALA A 149 -8.73 1.98 11.10
CA ALA A 149 -8.97 0.95 12.12
C ALA A 149 -7.69 0.58 12.87
N GLY A 150 -6.57 0.44 12.15
CA GLY A 150 -5.26 0.21 12.76
C GLY A 150 -4.84 1.35 13.69
N LEU A 151 -5.01 2.60 13.25
CA LEU A 151 -4.74 3.78 14.08
C LEU A 151 -5.64 3.82 15.33
N ALA A 152 -6.93 3.52 15.18
CA ALA A 152 -7.89 3.48 16.29
C ALA A 152 -7.58 2.36 17.31
N ALA A 153 -6.98 1.25 16.85
CA ALA A 153 -6.47 0.17 17.70
C ALA A 153 -5.11 0.51 18.36
N GLY A 154 -4.59 1.72 18.15
CA GLY A 154 -3.39 2.26 18.77
C GLY A 154 -2.28 2.62 17.79
N GLY A 155 -2.30 2.10 16.56
CA GLY A 155 -1.30 2.38 15.54
C GLY A 155 0.14 2.08 15.97
N GLU A 156 1.06 2.97 15.62
CA GLU A 156 2.43 2.97 16.15
C GLU A 156 2.46 3.43 17.60
N ALA A 157 3.45 2.94 18.37
CA ALA A 157 3.64 3.38 19.76
C ALA A 157 4.00 4.88 19.88
N GLY A 158 4.48 5.49 18.79
CA GLY A 158 4.80 6.91 18.69
C GLY A 158 4.01 7.62 17.58
N PRO A 159 4.22 8.94 17.41
CA PRO A 159 3.55 9.70 16.36
C PRO A 159 3.98 9.27 14.97
N VAL A 160 3.05 9.36 14.02
CA VAL A 160 3.30 9.17 12.59
C VAL A 160 3.35 10.52 11.87
N HIS A 161 4.18 10.61 10.83
CA HIS A 161 4.43 11.86 10.11
C HIS A 161 4.26 11.74 8.60
N SER A 162 4.27 10.54 8.03
CA SER A 162 4.03 10.37 6.59
C SER A 162 3.06 9.23 6.33
N ALA A 163 2.33 9.35 5.22
CA ALA A 163 1.39 8.34 4.77
C ALA A 163 1.30 8.33 3.24
N ALA A 164 0.95 7.17 2.67
CA ALA A 164 0.74 7.04 1.23
C ALA A 164 -0.36 6.04 0.90
N LEU A 165 -1.03 6.28 -0.23
CA LEU A 165 -2.04 5.42 -0.83
C LEU A 165 -1.72 5.28 -2.31
N LYS A 166 -1.47 4.04 -2.74
CA LYS A 166 -1.12 3.74 -4.12
C LYS A 166 -1.95 2.59 -4.65
N VAL A 167 -2.57 2.74 -5.82
CA VAL A 167 -3.42 1.74 -6.45
C VAL A 167 -3.09 1.65 -7.94
N VAL A 168 -2.94 0.43 -8.44
CA VAL A 168 -2.81 0.10 -9.86
C VAL A 168 -4.05 -0.67 -10.33
N GLY A 169 -4.44 -0.43 -11.58
CA GLY A 169 -5.53 -1.14 -12.26
C GLY A 169 -5.01 -1.87 -13.49
N GLU A 170 -5.68 -1.68 -14.62
CA GLU A 170 -5.27 -2.27 -15.91
C GLU A 170 -4.07 -1.55 -16.54
N GLN A 171 -3.96 -0.24 -16.29
CA GLN A 171 -2.93 0.61 -16.91
C GLN A 171 -1.55 0.33 -16.30
N SER A 172 -0.48 0.54 -17.09
CA SER A 172 0.90 0.32 -16.64
C SER A 172 1.39 1.33 -15.59
N TRP A 173 0.56 2.32 -15.24
CA TRP A 173 0.83 3.34 -14.23
C TRP A 173 -0.21 3.28 -13.09
N PRO A 174 0.12 3.84 -11.90
CA PRO A 174 -0.84 3.97 -10.81
C PRO A 174 -2.02 4.85 -11.19
N ILE A 175 -3.24 4.35 -10.94
CA ILE A 175 -4.48 5.12 -11.09
C ILE A 175 -4.77 5.98 -9.84
N VAL A 176 -4.12 5.66 -8.72
CA VAL A 176 -4.05 6.46 -7.50
C VAL A 176 -2.59 6.45 -7.02
N ASP A 177 -1.99 7.61 -6.80
CA ASP A 177 -0.71 7.76 -6.10
C ASP A 177 -0.77 9.06 -5.28
N LEU A 178 -1.22 8.93 -4.03
CA LEU A 178 -1.41 10.05 -3.10
C LEU A 178 -0.42 9.92 -1.95
N ARG A 179 0.23 11.02 -1.61
CA ARG A 179 1.32 11.05 -0.62
C ARG A 179 1.19 12.25 0.29
N VAL A 180 1.35 11.99 1.57
CA VAL A 180 1.67 12.96 2.61
C VAL A 180 3.09 12.63 3.05
N ASP A 181 4.08 13.34 2.49
CA ASP A 181 5.48 13.01 2.76
C ASP A 181 5.94 13.48 4.14
N TRP A 182 5.32 14.54 4.67
CA TRP A 182 5.49 15.00 6.05
C TRP A 182 4.25 15.79 6.50
N ALA A 183 3.75 15.48 7.68
CA ALA A 183 2.77 16.25 8.41
C ALA A 183 3.17 16.27 9.88
N GLU A 184 3.00 17.42 10.54
CA GLU A 184 3.24 17.54 11.98
C GLU A 184 2.26 16.65 12.76
N HIS A 185 1.03 16.52 12.27
CA HIS A 185 -0.04 15.75 12.90
C HIS A 185 -0.93 15.09 11.85
N ASP A 186 -1.48 13.93 12.18
CA ASP A 186 -2.52 13.22 11.42
C ASP A 186 -2.29 13.10 9.89
N PRO A 187 -1.16 12.51 9.45
CA PRO A 187 -0.91 12.28 8.03
C PRO A 187 -1.96 11.38 7.37
N LEU A 188 -2.64 10.50 8.12
CA LEU A 188 -3.70 9.65 7.60
C LEU A 188 -4.99 10.43 7.33
N GLY A 189 -5.35 11.40 8.18
CA GLY A 189 -6.46 12.31 7.91
C GLY A 189 -6.19 13.23 6.73
N GLU A 190 -4.95 13.70 6.55
CA GLU A 190 -4.52 14.40 5.34
C GLU A 190 -4.64 13.53 4.09
N LEU A 191 -4.16 12.29 4.14
CA LEU A 191 -4.25 11.34 3.03
C LEU A 191 -5.72 11.05 2.66
N LYS A 192 -6.61 10.95 3.65
CA LYS A 192 -8.06 10.80 3.42
C LYS A 192 -8.63 12.02 2.68
N ARG A 193 -8.25 13.24 3.07
CA ARG A 193 -8.68 14.48 2.39
C ARG A 193 -8.20 14.53 0.94
N LEU A 194 -6.96 14.10 0.68
CA LEU A 194 -6.44 13.97 -0.68
C LEU A 194 -7.27 12.99 -1.51
N TRP A 195 -7.62 11.83 -0.95
CA TRP A 195 -8.47 10.85 -1.63
C TRP A 195 -9.86 11.39 -1.95
N GLN A 196 -10.51 12.08 -1.00
CA GLN A 196 -11.82 12.70 -1.20
C GLN A 196 -11.80 13.76 -2.32
N ALA A 197 -10.72 14.52 -2.44
CA ALA A 197 -10.53 15.48 -3.52
C ALA A 197 -10.22 14.80 -4.87
N TYR A 198 -9.45 13.71 -4.85
CA TYR A 198 -8.99 13.02 -6.05
C TYR A 198 -10.05 12.09 -6.66
N GLN A 199 -10.79 11.34 -5.84
CA GLN A 199 -11.71 10.29 -6.30
C GLN A 199 -12.69 10.75 -7.40
N PRO A 200 -13.36 11.92 -7.30
CA PRO A 200 -14.30 12.36 -8.32
C PRO A 200 -13.64 12.66 -9.67
N GLN A 201 -12.34 12.97 -9.69
CA GLN A 201 -11.58 13.35 -10.88
C GLN A 201 -10.79 12.18 -11.48
N MET A 202 -10.72 11.05 -10.77
CA MET A 202 -9.86 9.91 -11.14
C MET A 202 -10.19 9.37 -12.54
N GLN A 203 -11.49 9.22 -12.87
CA GLN A 203 -11.90 8.73 -14.18
C GLN A 203 -11.55 9.72 -15.28
N ASP A 204 -11.77 11.03 -15.05
CA ASP A 204 -11.41 12.07 -16.01
C ASP A 204 -9.91 12.03 -16.34
N TYR A 205 -9.03 11.80 -15.35
CA TYR A 205 -7.60 11.66 -15.62
C TYR A 205 -7.27 10.45 -16.50
N LEU A 206 -7.98 9.33 -16.32
CA LEU A 206 -7.82 8.16 -17.18
C LEU A 206 -8.32 8.43 -18.60
N ASP A 207 -9.50 9.03 -18.72
CA ASP A 207 -10.09 9.35 -20.02
C ASP A 207 -9.21 10.34 -20.79
N ARG A 208 -8.65 11.35 -20.11
CA ARG A 208 -7.70 12.30 -20.71
C ARG A 208 -6.41 11.63 -21.16
N ALA A 209 -5.90 10.65 -20.41
CA ALA A 209 -4.69 9.92 -20.76
C ALA A 209 -4.91 8.96 -21.96
N LEU A 210 -6.08 8.32 -22.04
CA LEU A 210 -6.37 7.29 -23.04
C LEU A 210 -7.05 7.84 -24.30
N ASN A 211 -7.96 8.80 -24.15
CA ASN A 211 -8.72 9.44 -25.22
C ASN A 211 -9.05 10.92 -24.89
N PRO A 212 -8.09 11.83 -25.02
CA PRO A 212 -8.26 13.25 -24.67
C PRO A 212 -9.36 13.97 -25.48
N VAL A 213 -9.74 13.44 -26.65
CA VAL A 213 -10.79 14.03 -27.50
C VAL A 213 -12.18 13.84 -26.88
N GLY A 214 -12.43 12.68 -26.26
CA GLY A 214 -13.72 12.35 -25.65
C GLY A 214 -13.83 12.68 -24.16
N ALA A 215 -12.74 13.12 -23.54
CA ALA A 215 -12.70 13.41 -22.12
C ALA A 215 -13.42 14.74 -21.76
N PRO A 216 -13.93 14.89 -20.52
CA PRO A 216 -14.49 16.16 -20.04
C PRO A 216 -13.49 17.31 -20.16
N GLY A 217 -14.02 18.53 -20.27
CA GLY A 217 -13.24 19.76 -20.26
C GLY A 217 -12.27 19.80 -19.08
N TYR A 218 -11.09 20.39 -19.30
CA TYR A 218 -9.98 20.47 -18.36
C TYR A 218 -10.24 21.50 -17.25
N GLY A 219 -11.18 22.43 -17.46
CA GLY A 219 -11.55 23.46 -16.46
C GLY A 219 -10.43 24.47 -16.20
N VAL A 220 -9.56 24.70 -17.19
CA VAL A 220 -8.37 25.56 -17.08
C VAL A 220 -8.33 26.59 -18.21
N PRO A 221 -7.63 27.73 -18.03
CA PRO A 221 -7.42 28.68 -19.11
C PRO A 221 -6.84 28.00 -20.35
N GLY A 222 -7.48 28.21 -21.51
CA GLY A 222 -7.09 27.58 -22.78
C GLY A 222 -7.89 26.32 -23.15
N ASP A 223 -8.82 25.86 -22.30
CA ASP A 223 -9.85 24.89 -22.69
C ASP A 223 -11.24 25.52 -22.63
N GLU A 224 -11.88 25.65 -23.79
CA GLU A 224 -13.21 26.25 -23.94
C GLU A 224 -14.34 25.20 -24.04
N ARG A 225 -14.00 23.92 -23.89
CA ARG A 225 -14.96 22.80 -23.94
C ARG A 225 -15.76 22.65 -22.65
#